data_AF-A0A5C6C1A0-F1
#
_entry.id   AF-A0A5C6C1A0-F1
#
_cell.length_a   1.000
_cell.length_b   1.000
_cell.length_c   1.000
_cell.angle_alpha   90.00
_cell.angle_beta   90.00
_cell.angle_gamma   90.00
#
_symmetry.space_group_name_H-M   'P 1'
#
loop_
_entity.id
_entity.type
_entity.pdbx_description
1 polymer ?
#
loop_
_entity_poly.entity_id
_entity_poly.type
_entity_poly.pdbx_seq_one_letter_code
_entity_poly.pdbx_strand_id
1 'polypeptide(L)'
;MDNSEPLAFFITWTVYGTFLQGDERWWRSRNDGQRPPQPLLQHWHQARLNHAILLLNEEHQSIVEAQIQQHCDHRAWTNWITNARSNHVHVVVTASGYGGRVVRDQLKANATGGLRRDHSMFVNRPVWTTGGDWKCVNSQEQLEQVIRYVKEVQDRKERDQN
;
A
#
# COMPACT_ATOMS: atom_id res chain seq x y z
N MET A 1 -30.49 -4.19 1.65
CA MET A 1 -29.11 -3.68 1.75
C MET A 1 -28.71 -3.31 0.35
N ASP A 2 -28.32 -2.06 0.12
CA ASP A 2 -27.89 -1.60 -1.19
C ASP A 2 -26.69 -2.43 -1.63
N ASN A 3 -26.90 -3.28 -2.64
CA ASN A 3 -25.95 -4.28 -3.11
C ASN A 3 -25.09 -3.72 -4.26
N SER A 4 -24.96 -2.39 -4.31
CA SER A 4 -24.13 -1.69 -5.28
C SER A 4 -22.67 -2.05 -5.07
N GLU A 5 -22.04 -2.52 -6.14
CA GLU A 5 -20.60 -2.67 -6.20
C GLU A 5 -19.91 -1.31 -5.92
N PRO A 6 -18.78 -1.27 -5.18
CA PRO A 6 -18.04 -0.03 -5.02
C PRO A 6 -17.56 0.52 -6.37
N LEU A 7 -17.61 1.84 -6.51
CA LEU A 7 -17.09 2.54 -7.70
C LEU A 7 -15.59 2.31 -7.87
N ALA A 8 -14.84 2.30 -6.77
CA ALA A 8 -13.41 2.01 -6.76
C ALA A 8 -12.94 1.49 -5.39
N PHE A 9 -11.71 1.00 -5.35
CA PHE A 9 -10.99 0.70 -4.12
C PHE A 9 -9.85 1.68 -3.93
N PHE A 10 -9.73 2.25 -2.74
CA PHE A 10 -8.52 2.92 -2.27
C PHE A 10 -7.68 1.93 -1.48
N ILE A 11 -6.50 1.59 -1.98
CA ILE A 11 -5.62 0.55 -1.46
C ILE A 11 -4.31 1.16 -1.01
N THR A 12 -3.78 0.69 0.12
CA THR A 12 -2.47 1.10 0.65
C THR A 12 -1.71 -0.10 1.20
N TRP A 13 -0.42 -0.21 0.89
CA TRP A 13 0.48 -1.12 1.62
C TRP A 13 1.86 -0.50 1.80
N THR A 14 2.63 -1.04 2.73
CA THR A 14 3.95 -0.52 3.10
C THR A 14 5.06 -1.51 2.77
N VAL A 15 6.27 -0.98 2.61
CA VAL A 15 7.50 -1.76 2.54
C VAL A 15 7.69 -2.56 3.83
N TYR A 16 8.35 -3.70 3.74
CA TYR A 16 8.66 -4.53 4.89
C TYR A 16 9.44 -3.75 5.96
N GLY A 17 8.98 -3.85 7.20
CA GLY A 17 9.66 -3.26 8.35
C GLY A 17 9.49 -1.74 8.50
N THR A 18 8.76 -1.08 7.59
CA THR A 18 8.56 0.37 7.64
C THR A 18 7.28 0.79 8.36
N PHE A 19 6.46 -0.12 8.87
CA PHE A 19 5.29 0.19 9.71
C PHE A 19 5.11 -0.92 10.76
N LEU A 20 5.63 -0.68 11.97
CA LEU A 20 5.72 -1.69 13.03
C LEU A 20 4.62 -1.51 14.10
N GLN A 21 4.45 -2.49 14.99
CA GLN A 21 3.65 -2.23 16.19
C GLN A 21 4.40 -1.26 17.09
N GLY A 22 3.67 -0.34 17.73
CA GLY A 22 4.25 0.75 18.49
C GLY A 22 4.73 1.94 17.66
N ASP A 23 4.55 1.91 16.34
CA ASP A 23 4.92 3.00 15.43
C ASP A 23 4.29 4.33 15.81
N GLU A 24 5.09 5.40 15.72
CA GLU A 24 4.73 6.77 16.05
C GLU A 24 3.54 7.31 15.23
N ARG A 25 3.28 6.73 14.05
CA ARG A 25 2.17 7.12 13.16
C ARG A 25 0.85 6.45 13.52
N TRP A 26 0.68 6.08 14.78
CA TRP A 26 -0.47 5.35 15.32
C TRP A 26 -0.70 4.01 14.62
N TRP A 27 -0.08 2.98 15.16
CA TRP A 27 -0.19 1.63 14.63
C TRP A 27 -1.59 1.03 14.85
N ARG A 28 -1.91 -0.03 14.09
CA ARG A 28 -3.19 -0.72 14.18
C ARG A 28 -3.00 -2.10 14.84
N SER A 29 -3.60 -2.29 16.01
CA SER A 29 -3.80 -3.61 16.61
C SER A 29 -4.81 -4.40 15.78
N ARG A 30 -4.55 -5.69 15.60
CA ARG A 30 -5.49 -6.61 14.92
C ARG A 30 -6.82 -6.73 15.68
N ASN A 31 -6.79 -6.59 17.00
CA ASN A 31 -7.97 -6.82 17.85
C ASN A 31 -8.66 -5.52 18.27
N ASP A 32 -7.92 -4.43 18.40
CA ASP A 32 -8.40 -3.22 19.08
C ASP A 32 -8.37 -1.96 18.21
N GLY A 33 -8.07 -2.11 16.93
CA GLY A 33 -7.99 -0.98 16.00
C GLY A 33 -6.79 -0.08 16.28
N GLN A 34 -6.96 1.23 16.11
CA GLN A 34 -5.87 2.19 16.18
C GLN A 34 -5.34 2.31 17.62
N ARG A 35 -4.01 2.29 17.79
CA ARG A 35 -3.32 2.37 19.07
C ARG A 35 -2.34 3.54 19.06
N PRO A 36 -2.10 4.17 20.22
CA PRO A 36 -1.08 5.21 20.33
C PRO A 36 0.33 4.63 20.12
N PRO A 37 1.31 5.49 19.84
CA PRO A 37 2.73 5.12 19.77
C PRO A 37 3.19 4.35 21.01
N GLN A 38 4.04 3.34 20.81
CA GLN A 38 4.71 2.60 21.87
C GLN A 38 6.17 2.37 21.47
N PRO A 39 7.06 3.36 21.71
CA PRO A 39 8.42 3.35 21.18
C PRO A 39 9.25 2.11 21.58
N LEU A 40 9.07 1.62 22.82
CA LEU A 40 9.73 0.38 23.28
C LEU A 40 9.27 -0.84 22.48
N LEU A 41 7.98 -0.92 22.15
CA LEU A 41 7.43 -1.99 21.32
C LEU A 41 7.94 -1.89 19.88
N GLN A 42 8.00 -0.68 19.31
CA GLN A 42 8.57 -0.44 17.99
C GLN A 42 10.03 -0.89 17.93
N HIS A 43 10.85 -0.47 18.90
CA HIS A 43 12.25 -0.86 18.97
C HIS A 43 12.42 -2.37 19.13
N TRP A 44 11.59 -3.00 19.98
CA TRP A 44 11.57 -4.45 20.18
C TRP A 44 11.26 -5.22 18.89
N HIS A 45 10.36 -4.71 18.05
CA HIS A 45 10.05 -5.28 16.74
C HIS A 45 11.15 -5.01 15.71
N GLN A 46 11.70 -3.80 15.70
CA GLN A 46 12.75 -3.40 14.76
C GLN A 46 14.01 -4.24 14.96
N ALA A 47 14.40 -4.51 16.21
CA ALA A 47 15.53 -5.36 16.55
C ALA A 47 15.34 -6.84 16.17
N ARG A 48 14.11 -7.25 15.82
CA ARG A 48 13.75 -8.63 15.43
C ARG A 48 13.36 -8.76 13.96
N LEU A 49 13.67 -7.77 13.12
CA LEU A 49 13.51 -7.93 11.68
C LEU A 49 14.49 -8.98 11.16
N ASN A 50 13.97 -9.98 10.44
CA ASN A 50 14.79 -11.03 9.82
C ASN A 50 15.61 -10.51 8.63
N HIS A 51 15.27 -9.33 8.11
CA HIS A 51 15.95 -8.70 6.98
C HIS A 51 16.10 -7.20 7.21
N ALA A 52 17.17 -6.61 6.67
CA ALA A 52 17.32 -5.16 6.65
C ALA A 52 16.17 -4.50 5.85
N ILE A 53 15.70 -3.33 6.26
CA ILE A 53 14.69 -2.57 5.51
C ILE A 53 15.30 -2.13 4.17
N LEU A 54 14.58 -2.36 3.06
CA LEU A 54 14.97 -1.87 1.73
C LEU A 54 13.88 -0.95 1.19
N LEU A 55 14.16 0.36 1.18
CA LEU A 55 13.27 1.36 0.60
C LEU A 55 13.32 1.31 -0.93
N LEU A 56 12.26 1.79 -1.57
CA LEU A 56 12.18 1.94 -3.01
C LEU A 56 12.90 3.22 -3.43
N ASN A 57 13.87 3.12 -4.33
CA ASN A 57 14.37 4.28 -5.07
C ASN A 57 13.40 4.62 -6.22
N GLU A 58 13.70 5.67 -6.99
CA GLU A 58 12.84 6.13 -8.09
C GLU A 58 12.63 5.07 -9.19
N GLU A 59 13.66 4.27 -9.47
CA GLU A 59 13.58 3.15 -10.42
C GLU A 59 12.62 2.07 -9.91
N HIS A 60 12.75 1.64 -8.65
CA HIS A 60 11.86 0.67 -8.02
C HIS A 60 10.41 1.18 -7.99
N GLN A 61 10.20 2.47 -7.71
CA GLN A 61 8.87 3.09 -7.72
C GLN A 61 8.25 3.02 -9.12
N SER A 62 9.03 3.37 -10.16
CA SER A 62 8.61 3.30 -11.56
C SER A 62 8.25 1.87 -11.99
N ILE A 63 9.03 0.86 -11.56
CA ILE A 63 8.73 -0.56 -11.81
C ILE A 63 7.39 -0.95 -11.17
N VAL A 64 7.16 -0.56 -9.91
CA VAL A 64 5.92 -0.86 -9.20
C VAL A 64 4.71 -0.24 -9.90
N GLU A 65 4.79 1.03 -10.28
CA GLU A 65 3.74 1.74 -11.00
C GLU A 65 3.44 1.09 -12.36
N ALA A 66 4.48 0.77 -13.13
CA ALA A 66 4.34 0.11 -14.42
C ALA A 66 3.70 -1.29 -14.28
N GLN A 67 4.10 -2.09 -13.29
CA GLN A 67 3.51 -3.41 -13.06
C GLN A 67 2.03 -3.34 -12.65
N ILE A 68 1.66 -2.33 -11.84
CA ILE A 68 0.27 -2.13 -11.44
C ILE A 68 -0.56 -1.72 -12.67
N GLN A 69 -0.06 -0.79 -13.48
CA GLN A 69 -0.72 -0.39 -14.72
C GLN A 69 -0.92 -1.59 -15.66
N GLN A 70 0.15 -2.33 -15.95
CA GLN A 70 0.08 -3.52 -16.82
C GLN A 70 -0.90 -4.57 -16.33
N HIS A 71 -0.95 -4.82 -15.02
CA HIS A 71 -1.91 -5.78 -14.46
C HIS A 71 -3.35 -5.27 -14.57
N CYS A 72 -3.58 -3.99 -14.32
CA CYS A 72 -4.90 -3.38 -14.51
C CYS A 72 -5.34 -3.48 -15.98
N ASP A 73 -4.48 -3.16 -16.93
CA ASP A 73 -4.76 -3.27 -18.36
C ASP A 73 -5.11 -4.72 -18.75
N HIS A 74 -4.32 -5.69 -18.28
CA HIS A 74 -4.57 -7.11 -18.52
C HIS A 74 -5.91 -7.61 -17.94
N ARG A 75 -6.35 -7.02 -16.83
CA ARG A 75 -7.62 -7.36 -16.16
C ARG A 75 -8.81 -6.52 -16.63
N ALA A 76 -8.60 -5.56 -17.53
CA ALA A 76 -9.58 -4.53 -17.88
C ALA A 76 -10.10 -3.78 -16.63
N TRP A 77 -9.20 -3.50 -15.67
CA TRP A 77 -9.47 -2.64 -14.51
C TRP A 77 -9.06 -1.21 -14.81
N THR A 78 -9.79 -0.24 -14.28
CA THR A 78 -9.43 1.17 -14.41
C THR A 78 -8.48 1.57 -13.30
N ASN A 79 -7.20 1.76 -13.61
CA ASN A 79 -6.24 2.39 -12.71
C ASN A 79 -6.42 3.91 -12.75
N TRP A 80 -7.03 4.48 -11.72
CA TRP A 80 -7.23 5.94 -11.64
C TRP A 80 -5.95 6.67 -11.27
N ILE A 81 -5.23 6.12 -10.30
CA ILE A 81 -3.92 6.59 -9.89
C ILE A 81 -3.19 5.50 -9.12
N THR A 82 -1.91 5.37 -9.41
CA THR A 82 -0.95 4.68 -8.55
C THR A 82 0.12 5.68 -8.17
N ASN A 83 0.55 5.63 -6.91
CA ASN A 83 1.65 6.44 -6.41
C ASN A 83 2.54 5.56 -5.54
N ALA A 84 3.67 5.14 -6.09
CA ALA A 84 4.69 4.43 -5.35
C ALA A 84 5.63 5.44 -4.69
N ARG A 85 5.82 5.27 -3.39
CA ARG A 85 6.68 6.08 -2.54
C ARG A 85 7.81 5.23 -1.98
N SER A 86 8.78 5.84 -1.30
CA SER A 86 9.98 5.09 -0.89
C SER A 86 9.65 3.97 0.12
N ASN A 87 8.61 4.16 0.93
CA ASN A 87 8.23 3.21 1.98
C ASN A 87 6.79 2.70 1.91
N HIS A 88 5.98 3.13 0.93
CA HIS A 88 4.58 2.72 0.77
C HIS A 88 4.07 2.90 -0.66
N VAL A 89 2.91 2.31 -0.95
CA VAL A 89 2.24 2.43 -2.26
C VAL A 89 0.76 2.72 -2.02
N HIS A 90 0.23 3.68 -2.77
CA HIS A 90 -1.19 3.99 -2.85
C HIS A 90 -1.73 3.65 -4.23
N VAL A 91 -2.91 3.03 -4.29
CA VAL A 91 -3.62 2.74 -5.55
C VAL A 91 -5.09 3.08 -5.42
N VAL A 92 -5.65 3.75 -6.43
CA VAL A 92 -7.08 3.90 -6.61
C VAL A 92 -7.48 3.19 -7.90
N VAL A 93 -8.32 2.18 -7.79
CA VAL A 93 -8.63 1.28 -8.90
C VAL A 93 -10.09 0.86 -8.91
N THR A 94 -10.74 0.88 -10.07
CA THR A 94 -12.03 0.22 -10.28
C THR A 94 -11.78 -1.19 -10.80
N ALA A 95 -12.31 -2.18 -10.09
CA ALA A 95 -12.13 -3.59 -10.40
C ALA A 95 -13.46 -4.35 -10.24
N SER A 96 -14.34 -4.19 -11.22
CA SER A 96 -15.67 -4.79 -11.20
C SER A 96 -15.63 -6.32 -11.18
N GLY A 97 -16.48 -6.93 -10.36
CA GLY A 97 -16.54 -8.35 -10.03
C GLY A 97 -15.56 -8.80 -8.93
N TYR A 98 -14.76 -7.91 -8.33
CA TYR A 98 -13.69 -8.30 -7.39
C TYR A 98 -13.80 -7.64 -6.02
N GLY A 99 -13.49 -8.40 -4.97
CA GLY A 99 -13.35 -7.85 -3.62
C GLY A 99 -12.01 -7.14 -3.41
N GLY A 100 -12.00 -6.02 -2.68
CA GLY A 100 -10.82 -5.18 -2.48
C GLY A 100 -9.59 -5.91 -1.91
N ARG A 101 -9.79 -6.94 -1.07
CA ARG A 101 -8.69 -7.81 -0.60
C ARG A 101 -7.99 -8.54 -1.76
N VAL A 102 -8.77 -9.10 -2.68
CA VAL A 102 -8.27 -9.85 -3.83
C VAL A 102 -7.53 -8.90 -4.78
N VAL A 103 -8.09 -7.71 -5.02
CA VAL A 103 -7.46 -6.67 -5.85
C VAL A 103 -6.11 -6.27 -5.26
N ARG A 104 -6.05 -5.93 -3.96
CA ARG A 104 -4.81 -5.60 -3.24
C ARG A 104 -3.77 -6.71 -3.39
N ASP A 105 -4.15 -7.95 -3.13
CA ASP A 105 -3.21 -9.07 -3.10
C ASP A 105 -2.64 -9.35 -4.51
N GLN A 106 -3.44 -9.21 -5.57
CA GLN A 106 -2.97 -9.35 -6.95
C GLN A 106 -2.04 -8.22 -7.38
N LEU A 107 -2.39 -6.96 -7.12
CA LEU A 107 -1.53 -5.81 -7.47
C LEU A 107 -0.16 -5.90 -6.77
N LYS A 108 -0.19 -6.23 -5.49
CA LYS A 108 1.02 -6.39 -4.68
C LYS A 108 1.89 -7.57 -5.14
N ALA A 109 1.28 -8.68 -5.58
CA ALA A 109 2.01 -9.81 -6.14
C ALA A 109 2.72 -9.43 -7.45
N ASN A 110 2.06 -8.71 -8.35
CA ASN A 110 2.66 -8.25 -9.61
C ASN A 110 3.79 -7.23 -9.38
N ALA A 111 3.59 -6.27 -8.49
CA ALA A 111 4.65 -5.35 -8.07
C ALA A 111 5.88 -6.09 -7.51
N THR A 112 5.65 -7.14 -6.70
CA THR A 112 6.73 -8.00 -6.22
C THR A 112 7.44 -8.74 -7.36
N GLY A 113 6.67 -9.23 -8.33
CA GLY A 113 7.17 -9.89 -9.54
C GLY A 113 8.12 -8.99 -10.33
N GLY A 114 7.71 -7.75 -10.64
CA GLY A 114 8.55 -6.78 -11.35
C GLY A 114 9.86 -6.51 -10.63
N LEU A 115 9.78 -6.12 -9.35
CA LEU A 115 10.98 -5.83 -8.56
C LEU A 115 11.96 -7.01 -8.51
N ARG A 116 11.46 -8.24 -8.42
CA ARG A 116 12.32 -9.44 -8.36
C ARG A 116 12.89 -9.87 -9.70
N ARG A 117 12.25 -9.53 -10.82
CA ARG A 117 12.78 -9.82 -12.15
C ARG A 117 14.02 -8.97 -12.43
N ASP A 118 13.97 -7.71 -12.04
CA ASP A 118 14.99 -6.73 -12.43
C ASP A 118 16.04 -6.51 -11.33
N HIS A 119 15.69 -6.79 -10.05
CA HIS A 119 16.58 -6.56 -8.91
C HIS A 119 16.64 -7.75 -7.94
N SER A 120 17.78 -8.45 -7.96
CA SER A 120 18.04 -9.61 -7.12
C SER A 120 17.98 -9.34 -5.61
N MET A 121 18.18 -8.08 -5.19
CA MET A 121 18.10 -7.67 -3.77
C MET A 121 16.71 -7.89 -3.14
N PHE A 122 15.65 -8.04 -3.94
CA PHE A 122 14.29 -8.33 -3.48
C PHE A 122 13.93 -9.82 -3.50
N VAL A 123 14.84 -10.70 -3.94
CA VAL A 123 14.65 -12.16 -3.99
C VAL A 123 14.88 -12.78 -2.60
N ASN A 124 14.16 -13.86 -2.28
CA ASN A 124 14.26 -14.61 -1.01
C ASN A 124 14.05 -13.77 0.27
N ARG A 125 13.33 -12.66 0.14
CA ARG A 125 12.97 -11.78 1.26
C ARG A 125 11.57 -11.20 1.08
N PRO A 126 10.92 -10.71 2.15
CA PRO A 126 9.75 -9.86 2.03
C PRO A 126 10.14 -8.49 1.46
N VAL A 127 9.40 -8.05 0.44
CA VAL A 127 9.44 -6.68 -0.08
C VAL A 127 8.48 -5.79 0.72
N TRP A 128 7.32 -6.33 1.05
CA TRP A 128 6.21 -5.59 1.65
C TRP A 128 5.87 -6.12 3.04
N THR A 129 5.26 -5.28 3.88
CA THR A 129 4.59 -5.70 5.10
C THR A 129 3.41 -6.63 4.77
N THR A 130 3.13 -7.65 5.58
CA THR A 130 2.03 -8.58 5.34
C THR A 130 0.68 -7.85 5.26
N GLY A 131 -0.12 -8.15 4.23
CA GLY A 131 -1.43 -7.51 4.02
C GLY A 131 -1.32 -6.09 3.46
N GLY A 132 -2.06 -5.17 4.06
CA GLY A 132 -2.29 -3.79 3.61
C GLY A 132 -3.75 -3.38 3.83
N ASP A 133 -4.05 -2.10 3.73
CA ASP A 133 -5.39 -1.57 3.86
C ASP A 133 -6.08 -1.44 2.49
N TRP A 134 -7.41 -1.57 2.50
CA TRP A 134 -8.25 -1.20 1.38
C TRP A 134 -9.58 -0.64 1.90
N LYS A 135 -10.17 0.29 1.16
CA LYS A 135 -11.47 0.90 1.47
C LYS A 135 -12.29 1.04 0.19
N CYS A 136 -13.60 0.84 0.31
CA CYS A 136 -14.53 1.14 -0.78
C CYS A 136 -14.66 2.65 -0.97
N VAL A 137 -14.69 3.07 -2.23
CA VAL A 137 -15.06 4.40 -2.68
C VAL A 137 -16.38 4.24 -3.42
N ASN A 138 -17.44 4.90 -2.94
CA ASN A 138 -18.80 4.61 -3.37
C ASN A 138 -19.48 5.77 -4.11
N SER A 139 -18.80 6.92 -4.24
CA SER A 139 -19.31 8.06 -5.01
C SER A 139 -18.20 8.70 -5.84
N GLN A 140 -18.61 9.46 -6.86
CA GLN A 140 -17.69 10.17 -7.74
C GLN A 140 -16.92 11.26 -6.98
N GLU A 141 -17.58 11.95 -6.04
CA GLU A 141 -16.95 12.99 -5.21
C GLU A 141 -15.87 12.37 -4.31
N GLN A 142 -16.16 11.21 -3.69
CA GLN A 142 -15.16 10.49 -2.90
C GLN A 142 -13.99 10.04 -3.76
N LEU A 143 -14.24 9.57 -4.99
CA LEU A 143 -13.20 9.16 -5.92
C LEU A 143 -12.26 10.32 -6.25
N GLU A 144 -12.81 11.48 -6.60
CA GLU A 144 -12.03 12.68 -6.89
C GLU A 144 -11.22 13.18 -5.69
N GLN A 145 -11.78 13.10 -4.48
CA GLN A 145 -11.08 13.46 -3.25
C GLN A 145 -9.89 12.53 -2.98
N VAL A 146 -10.10 11.22 -3.11
CA VAL A 146 -9.03 10.23 -2.89
C VAL A 146 -7.94 10.35 -3.96
N ILE A 147 -8.31 10.56 -5.23
CA ILE A 147 -7.31 10.76 -6.31
C ILE A 147 -6.45 11.99 -6.00
N ARG A 148 -7.05 13.11 -5.59
CA ARG A 148 -6.31 14.32 -5.18
C ARG A 148 -5.39 14.05 -4.00
N TYR A 149 -5.92 13.41 -2.96
CA TYR A 149 -5.13 13.00 -1.79
C TYR A 149 -3.91 12.17 -2.21
N VAL A 150 -4.09 11.14 -3.03
CA VAL A 150 -3.00 10.26 -3.45
C VAL A 150 -1.94 10.99 -4.29
N LYS A 151 -2.32 11.99 -5.11
CA LYS A 151 -1.34 12.84 -5.82
C LYS A 151 -0.46 13.64 -4.86
N GLU A 152 -1.04 14.15 -3.79
CA GLU A 152 -0.38 15.05 -2.84
C GLU A 152 0.42 14.31 -1.77
N VAL A 153 0.06 13.07 -1.44
CA VAL A 153 0.78 12.27 -0.44
C VAL A 153 2.23 12.07 -0.85
N GLN A 154 3.14 12.59 -0.02
CA GLN A 154 4.57 12.33 -0.09
C GLN A 154 4.96 11.19 0.85
N ASP A 155 6.26 10.84 0.89
CA ASP A 155 6.84 10.05 1.98
C ASP A 155 6.44 10.73 3.30
N ARG A 156 5.42 10.20 4.00
CA ARG A 156 4.87 10.82 5.21
C ARG A 156 5.99 11.04 6.25
N LYS A 157 6.57 12.24 6.26
CA LYS A 157 6.90 12.98 7.47
C LYS A 157 5.61 13.64 7.93
N GLU A 158 5.26 13.38 9.19
CA GLU A 158 4.39 14.21 10.03
C GLU A 158 2.94 14.41 9.53
N ARG A 159 2.01 13.65 10.14
CA ARG A 159 0.83 14.34 10.68
C ARG A 159 1.33 15.11 11.91
N ASP A 160 1.97 16.24 11.65
CA ASP A 160 2.01 17.29 12.65
C ASP A 160 0.61 17.84 12.80
N GLN A 161 0.27 18.05 14.05
CA GLN A 161 -1.04 18.44 14.54
C GLN A 161 -1.46 19.77 13.92
N ASN A 162 -2.73 19.83 13.51
CA ASN A 162 -3.69 20.80 14.04
C ASN A 162 -5.11 20.33 13.73
#